data_AF-A0A660W826-F1
#
_entry.id   AF-A0A660W826-F1
#
_cell.length_a   1.000
_cell.length_b   1.000
_cell.length_c   1.000
_cell.angle_alpha   90.00
_cell.angle_beta   90.00
_cell.angle_gamma   90.00
#
_symmetry.space_group_name_H-M   'P 1'
#
loop_
_entity.id
_entity.type
_entity.pdbx_description
1 polymer ?
#
loop_
_entity_poly.entity_id
_entity_poly.type
_entity_poly.pdbx_seq_one_letter_code
_entity_poly.pdbx_strand_id
1 'polypeptide(L)' 'MATARTKHPFDLWAYVITPEHIHIALLPHDGTKISDILKIAKLSLARKFLNRA' A
#
# COMPACT_ATOMS: atom_id res chain seq x y z
N MET A 1 -3.63 -3.14 -11.80
CA MET A 1 -3.58 -1.70 -11.46
C MET A 1 -4.94 -1.05 -11.25
N ALA A 2 -6.06 -1.61 -11.75
CA ALA A 2 -7.38 -0.96 -11.64
C ALA A 2 -8.06 -1.02 -10.26
N THR A 3 -7.85 -2.08 -9.45
CA THR A 3 -8.60 -2.33 -8.21
C THR A 3 -8.15 -1.52 -6.99
N ALA A 4 -6.94 -0.95 -7.00
CA ALA A 4 -6.48 -0.08 -5.91
C ALA A 4 -7.21 1.27 -5.89
N ARG A 5 -7.67 1.74 -7.06
CA ARG A 5 -8.31 3.05 -7.27
C ARG A 5 -9.72 3.16 -6.68
N THR A 6 -10.34 2.05 -6.28
CA THR A 6 -11.76 2.04 -5.87
C THR A 6 -12.00 1.59 -4.42
N LYS A 7 -10.98 1.13 -3.69
CA LYS A 7 -11.16 0.51 -2.36
C LYS A 7 -10.25 1.03 -1.25
N HIS A 8 -9.29 1.89 -1.55
CA HIS A 8 -8.33 2.36 -0.56
C HIS A 8 -8.41 3.88 -0.40
N PRO A 9 -8.16 4.42 0.81
CA PRO A 9 -8.26 5.85 1.11
C PRO A 9 -7.06 6.65 0.56
N PHE A 10 -6.45 6.17 -0.52
CA PHE A 10 -5.29 6.78 -1.16
C PHE A 10 -5.20 6.35 -2.63
N ASP A 11 -4.63 7.23 -3.44
CA ASP A 11 -4.24 6.92 -4.81
C ASP A 11 -2.77 6.49 -4.87
N LEU A 12 -2.49 5.41 -5.58
CA LEU A 12 -1.13 4.96 -5.87
C LEU A 12 -0.67 5.61 -7.17
N TRP A 13 0.39 6.42 -7.11
CA TRP A 13 0.92 7.15 -8.25
C TRP A 13 2.11 6.43 -8.89
N ALA A 14 3.03 5.92 -8.07
CA ALA A 14 4.19 5.17 -8.55
C ALA A 14 4.68 4.18 -7.48
N TYR A 15 5.40 3.15 -7.91
CA TYR A 15 6.12 2.26 -7.01
C TYR A 15 7.37 1.69 -7.68
N VAL A 16 8.36 1.37 -6.85
CA VAL A 16 9.57 0.62 -7.23
C VAL A 16 9.77 -0.46 -6.19
N ILE A 17 9.95 -1.70 -6.64
CA ILE A 17 10.25 -2.85 -5.79
C ILE A 17 11.72 -3.20 -6.00
N THR A 18 12.50 -3.22 -4.93
CA THR A 18 13.86 -3.77 -4.90
C THR A 18 13.85 -5.06 -4.08
N PRO A 19 14.92 -5.88 -4.14
CA PRO A 19 15.01 -7.09 -3.33
C PRO A 19 14.91 -6.82 -1.82
N GLU A 20 15.39 -5.66 -1.36
CA GLU A 20 15.44 -5.33 0.06
C GLU A 20 14.26 -4.47 0.54
N HIS A 21 13.76 -3.56 -0.30
CA HIS A 21 12.75 -2.59 0.11
C HIS A 21 11.85 -2.13 -1.05
N ILE A 22 10.78 -1.43 -0.71
CA ILE A 22 9.81 -0.91 -1.69
C ILE A 22 9.65 0.59 -1.48
N HIS A 23 9.79 1.35 -2.56
CA HIS A 23 9.43 2.77 -2.60
C HIS A 23 8.05 2.93 -3.21
N ILE A 24 7.20 3.74 -2.58
CA ILE A 24 5.83 3.97 -3.02
C ILE A 24 5.55 5.46 -2.95
N ALA A 25 5.07 6.02 -4.07
CA ALA A 25 4.49 7.35 -4.14
C ALA A 25 2.96 7.22 -4.13
N LEU A 26 2.34 7.83 -3.12
CA LEU A 26 0.90 7.79 -2.93
C LEU A 26 0.37 9.18 -2.57
N LEU A 27 -0.88 9.43 -2.95
CA LEU A 27 -1.64 10.61 -2.55
C LEU A 27 -2.75 10.16 -1.58
N PRO A 28 -2.69 10.54 -0.30
CA PRO A 28 -3.79 10.32 0.63
C PRO A 28 -5.05 11.10 0.19
N HIS A 29 -6.23 10.52 0.37
CA HIS A 29 -7.49 11.27 0.24
C HIS A 29 -7.70 12.17 1.46
N ASP A 30 -8.56 13.19 1.31
CA ASP A 30 -8.84 14.13 2.40
C ASP A 30 -9.26 13.42 3.69
N GLY A 31 -8.69 13.86 4.81
CA GLY A 31 -8.91 13.26 6.14
C GLY A 31 -8.18 11.95 6.40
N THR A 32 -7.44 11.41 5.43
CA THR A 32 -6.69 10.15 5.59
C THR A 32 -5.34 10.40 6.24
N LYS A 33 -5.06 9.69 7.34
CA LYS A 33 -3.74 9.71 7.98
C LYS A 33 -2.82 8.69 7.33
N ILE A 34 -1.57 9.08 7.10
CA ILE A 34 -0.52 8.19 6.57
C ILE A 34 -0.38 6.92 7.43
N SER A 35 -0.54 7.03 8.75
CA SER A 35 -0.49 5.89 9.67
C SER A 35 -1.50 4.78 9.34
N ASP A 36 -2.69 5.15 8.86
CA ASP A 36 -3.76 4.21 8.56
C ASP A 36 -3.51 3.52 7.21
N ILE A 37 -2.95 4.27 6.24
CA ILE A 37 -2.43 3.73 4.97
C ILE A 37 -1.34 2.68 5.25
N LEU A 38 -0.38 3.00 6.13
CA LEU A 38 0.72 2.10 6.47
C LEU A 38 0.25 0.83 7.18
N LYS A 39 -0.75 0.91 8.06
CA LYS A 39 -1.38 -0.27 8.70
C LYS A 39 -2.02 -1.18 7.68
N ILE A 40 -2.68 -0.64 6.67
CA ILE A 40 -3.28 -1.44 5.59
C ILE A 40 -2.17 -2.08 4.74
N ALA A 41 -1.19 -1.29 4.29
CA ALA A 41 -0.16 -1.75 3.36
C ALA A 41 0.80 -2.78 3.97
N LYS A 42 1.42 -2.48 5.12
CA LYS A 42 2.45 -3.34 5.71
C LYS A 42 1.89 -4.61 6.35
N LEU A 43 0.74 -4.51 7.05
CA LEU A 43 0.16 -5.66 7.76
C LEU A 43 -0.56 -6.63 6.83
N SER A 44 -1.17 -6.15 5.74
CA SER A 44 -1.82 -7.03 4.76
C SER A 44 -0.81 -7.75 3.87
N LEU A 45 0.25 -7.06 3.44
CA LEU A 45 1.29 -7.63 2.59
C LEU A 45 2.07 -8.73 3.35
N ALA A 46 2.51 -8.45 4.58
CA ALA A 46 3.21 -9.43 5.40
C ALA A 46 2.37 -10.70 5.63
N ARG A 47 1.08 -10.55 6.00
CA ARG A 47 0.18 -11.70 6.20
C ARG A 47 -0.09 -12.49 4.92
N LYS A 48 -0.23 -11.81 3.77
CA LYS A 48 -0.50 -12.47 2.49
C LYS A 48 0.70 -13.25 1.95
N PHE A 49 1.92 -12.79 2.24
CA PHE A 49 3.14 -13.51 1.89
C PHE A 49 3.43 -14.67 2.84
N LEU A 50 3.25 -14.49 4.15
CA LEU A 50 3.46 -15.57 5.13
C LEU A 50 2.49 -16.75 4.96
N ASN A 51 1.23 -16.50 4.59
CA ASN A 51 0.25 -17.57 4.36
C ASN A 51 0.35 -18.21 2.95
N ARG A 52 1.32 -17.79 2.13
CA ARG A 52 1.57 -18.34 0.78
C ARG A 52 2.94 -19.03 0.66
N ALA A 53 3.77 -18.98 1.70
CA ALA A 53 4.97 -19.79 1.85
C ALA A 53 4.62 -21.08 2.59
#